data_AF-A0A410G5M9-F1
#
_entry.id   AF-A0A410G5M9-F1
#
_cell.length_a   1.000
_cell.length_b   1.000
_cell.length_c   1.000
_cell.angle_alpha   90.00
_cell.angle_beta   90.00
_cell.angle_gamma   90.00
#
_symmetry.space_group_name_H-M   'P 1'
#
loop_
_entity.id
_entity.type
_entity.pdbx_description
1 polymer ?
#
loop_
_entity_poly.entity_id
_entity_poly.type
_entity_poly.pdbx_seq_one_letter_code
_entity_poly.pdbx_strand_id
1 'polypeptide(L)'
;MKKHIYILIVLMTVLLFQETQAQQDPQYTQYMYNMNVINPAYAGSKESLSMTALYRDQWSGMKDNPTTITFSAHSPIGEKVGLGLSAIKDELGPVKETNVFVDFSYTLQMSTNIKLALGLKAGATFHDVGLADLDLQDPGDPFFSENIKNTYPNIGAGAYLYGDRFYVGLSVPNMLKSVHLDENGVKYGSETNHYFATAGYVFQMSDNFKLKPSVMVKSAFDAPVSVDANLNALFYDRFELGASYRLDDSFSGLVGFQVTPNIRIGYAYDHVVSDIKTVGPASHEVILTFDVFFKPRILRSPRFF
;
A
#
# COMPACT_ATOMS: atom_id res chain seq x y z
N MET A 1 -30.31 -8.86 -37.51
CA MET A 1 -30.32 -9.87 -36.42
C MET A 1 -29.06 -10.72 -36.39
N LYS A 2 -28.67 -11.46 -37.46
CA LYS A 2 -27.48 -12.34 -37.44
C LYS A 2 -26.15 -11.62 -37.12
N LYS A 3 -25.93 -10.38 -37.59
CA LYS A 3 -24.71 -9.59 -37.31
C LYS A 3 -24.54 -9.16 -35.84
N HIS A 4 -25.63 -9.04 -35.07
CA HIS A 4 -25.55 -8.64 -33.66
C HIS A 4 -25.29 -9.84 -32.75
N ILE A 5 -25.69 -11.05 -33.19
CA ILE A 5 -25.38 -12.32 -32.51
C ILE A 5 -23.87 -12.61 -32.54
N TYR A 6 -23.19 -12.35 -33.67
CA TYR A 6 -21.73 -12.51 -33.73
C TYR A 6 -20.98 -11.52 -32.83
N ILE A 7 -21.47 -10.29 -32.69
CA ILE A 7 -20.88 -9.30 -31.76
C ILE A 7 -21.09 -9.75 -30.30
N LEU A 8 -22.26 -10.28 -29.97
CA LEU A 8 -22.56 -10.79 -28.63
C LEU A 8 -21.71 -12.03 -28.28
N ILE A 9 -21.50 -12.92 -29.25
CA ILE A 9 -20.67 -14.12 -29.09
C ILE A 9 -19.19 -13.75 -28.94
N VAL A 10 -18.70 -12.76 -29.70
CA VAL A 10 -17.35 -12.22 -29.56
C VAL A 10 -17.17 -11.51 -28.22
N LEU A 11 -18.16 -10.74 -27.75
CA LEU A 11 -18.13 -10.14 -26.40
C LEU A 11 -18.12 -11.21 -25.30
N MET A 12 -18.90 -12.29 -25.46
CA MET A 12 -18.94 -13.40 -24.51
C MET A 12 -17.66 -14.23 -24.51
N THR A 13 -16.98 -14.39 -25.65
CA THR A 13 -15.72 -15.15 -25.73
C THR A 13 -14.51 -14.35 -25.20
N VAL A 14 -14.55 -13.02 -25.25
CA VAL A 14 -13.54 -12.16 -24.59
C VAL A 14 -13.69 -12.16 -23.07
N LEU A 15 -14.90 -12.43 -22.54
CA LEU A 15 -15.17 -12.56 -21.10
C LEU A 15 -14.76 -13.92 -20.50
N LEU A 16 -14.37 -14.90 -21.32
CA LEU A 16 -14.05 -16.27 -20.88
C LEU A 16 -12.55 -16.54 -20.69
N PHE A 17 -11.69 -15.53 -20.89
CA PHE A 17 -10.27 -15.62 -20.61
C PHE A 17 -9.92 -14.70 -19.42
N GLN A 18 -10.23 -15.16 -18.21
CA GLN A 18 -9.57 -14.66 -17.01
C GLN A 18 -8.63 -15.75 -16.52
N GLU A 19 -7.36 -15.66 -16.92
CA GLU A 19 -6.30 -16.30 -16.15
C GLU A 19 -6.12 -15.49 -14.87
N THR A 20 -6.58 -16.04 -13.76
CA THR A 20 -6.37 -15.46 -12.43
C THR A 20 -4.91 -15.67 -12.03
N GLN A 21 -4.06 -14.67 -12.29
CA GLN A 21 -2.74 -14.58 -11.67
C GLN A 21 -2.91 -13.95 -10.29
N ALA A 22 -2.74 -14.77 -9.24
CA ALA A 22 -3.14 -14.45 -7.86
C ALA A 22 -1.98 -13.93 -6.98
N GLN A 23 -1.10 -13.08 -7.52
CA GLN A 23 -0.10 -12.38 -6.72
C GLN A 23 -0.54 -10.92 -6.53
N GLN A 24 -0.80 -10.55 -5.27
CA GLN A 24 -1.16 -9.19 -4.88
C GLN A 24 -0.15 -8.66 -3.87
N ASP A 25 0.39 -7.46 -4.11
CA ASP A 25 1.17 -6.76 -3.10
C ASP A 25 0.33 -6.53 -1.83
N PRO A 26 0.95 -6.52 -0.64
CA PRO A 26 0.27 -6.27 0.62
C PRO A 26 -0.64 -5.04 0.57
N GLN A 27 -1.86 -5.22 1.07
CA GLN A 27 -2.86 -4.15 1.15
C GLN A 27 -2.78 -3.47 2.51
N TYR A 28 -3.05 -2.16 2.54
CA TYR A 28 -3.05 -1.38 3.78
C TYR A 28 -4.38 -0.67 3.96
N THR A 29 -5.05 -0.86 5.09
CA THR A 29 -6.28 -0.12 5.42
C THR A 29 -5.94 1.32 5.79
N GLN A 30 -4.84 1.51 6.52
CA GLN A 30 -4.34 2.81 6.93
C GLN A 30 -3.32 3.41 5.93
N TYR A 31 -3.53 3.20 4.62
CA TYR A 31 -2.60 3.65 3.58
C TYR A 31 -2.26 5.14 3.67
N MET A 32 -3.21 5.97 4.11
CA MET A 32 -3.05 7.42 4.26
C MET A 32 -2.01 7.82 5.31
N TYR A 33 -1.57 6.87 6.16
CA TYR A 33 -0.53 7.06 7.17
C TYR A 33 0.80 6.38 6.81
N ASN A 34 0.85 5.68 5.68
CA ASN A 34 2.04 4.99 5.17
C ASN A 34 2.29 5.30 3.68
N MET A 35 1.96 6.51 3.25
CA MET A 35 1.99 6.92 1.84
C MET A 35 3.39 6.83 1.21
N ASN A 36 4.47 6.89 2.00
CA ASN A 36 5.85 6.71 1.50
C ASN A 36 6.08 5.35 0.83
N VAL A 37 5.41 4.29 1.32
CA VAL A 37 5.50 2.95 0.72
C VAL A 37 4.85 2.93 -0.66
N ILE A 38 3.72 3.62 -0.82
CA ILE A 38 2.89 3.60 -2.02
C ILE A 38 3.36 4.61 -3.07
N ASN A 39 3.87 5.77 -2.63
CA ASN A 39 4.28 6.86 -3.50
C ASN A 39 5.63 7.44 -3.06
N PRO A 40 6.72 7.23 -3.83
CA PRO A 40 8.04 7.76 -3.47
C PRO A 40 8.07 9.30 -3.41
N ALA A 41 7.18 9.99 -4.13
CA ALA A 41 7.10 11.45 -4.10
C ALA A 41 6.56 11.99 -2.77
N TYR A 42 5.98 11.14 -1.91
CA TYR A 42 5.56 11.53 -0.57
C TYR A 42 6.75 11.73 0.39
N ALA A 43 7.92 11.15 0.11
CA ALA A 43 9.09 11.27 0.97
C ALA A 43 9.42 12.75 1.21
N GLY A 44 9.65 13.14 2.46
CA GLY A 44 9.93 14.53 2.85
C GLY A 44 8.79 15.53 2.66
N SER A 45 7.55 15.08 2.44
CA SER A 45 6.37 15.95 2.39
C SER A 45 5.99 16.53 3.75
N LYS A 46 6.35 15.83 4.84
CA LYS A 46 6.26 16.32 6.23
C LYS A 46 7.47 17.17 6.58
N GLU A 47 7.29 18.08 7.54
CA GLU A 47 8.36 18.94 8.09
C GLU A 47 9.16 18.25 9.21
N SER A 48 8.96 16.95 9.41
CA SER A 48 9.59 16.08 10.40
C SER A 48 10.32 14.92 9.73
N LEU A 49 11.24 14.29 10.48
CA LEU A 49 11.53 12.89 10.25
C LEU A 49 10.36 12.08 10.79
N SER A 50 9.65 11.39 9.90
CA SER A 50 8.52 10.53 10.25
C SER A 50 8.96 9.09 10.11
N MET A 51 8.82 8.31 11.17
CA MET A 51 9.04 6.87 11.19
C MET A 51 7.70 6.19 11.44
N THR A 52 7.39 5.15 10.69
CA THR A 52 6.15 4.38 10.78
C THR A 52 6.48 2.91 10.89
N ALA A 53 5.88 2.24 11.87
CA ALA A 53 5.83 0.79 11.96
C ALA A 53 4.37 0.36 11.81
N LEU A 54 4.12 -0.64 10.99
CA LEU A 54 2.79 -1.20 10.75
C LEU A 54 2.88 -2.71 10.80
N TYR A 55 1.93 -3.32 11.48
CA TYR A 55 1.72 -4.76 11.47
C TYR A 55 0.29 -5.05 11.00
N ARG A 56 0.15 -5.98 10.08
CA ARG A 56 -1.13 -6.42 9.54
C ARG A 56 -1.23 -7.93 9.61
N ASP A 57 -2.35 -8.39 10.15
CA ASP A 57 -2.79 -9.78 10.19
C ASP A 57 -4.04 -9.90 9.30
N GLN A 58 -3.86 -10.39 8.08
CA GLN A 58 -4.91 -10.43 7.06
C GLN A 58 -5.64 -11.77 7.10
N TRP A 59 -6.97 -11.75 7.03
CA TRP A 59 -7.82 -12.95 7.07
C TRP A 59 -7.57 -13.81 8.33
N SER A 60 -7.53 -13.12 9.47
CA SER A 60 -7.34 -13.71 10.78
C SER A 60 -8.34 -14.84 11.03
N GLY A 61 -7.84 -15.98 11.50
CA GLY A 61 -8.61 -17.23 11.66
C GLY A 61 -8.33 -18.28 10.59
N MET A 62 -7.71 -17.92 9.47
CA MET A 62 -7.17 -18.87 8.50
C MET A 62 -5.79 -19.39 8.97
N LYS A 63 -5.50 -20.68 8.73
CA LYS A 63 -4.15 -21.21 8.97
C LYS A 63 -3.19 -20.66 7.92
N ASP A 64 -2.00 -20.25 8.34
CA ASP A 64 -0.95 -19.72 7.46
C ASP A 64 -1.40 -18.47 6.67
N ASN A 65 -2.21 -17.64 7.33
CA ASN A 65 -2.78 -16.43 6.78
C ASN A 65 -1.71 -15.34 6.53
N PRO A 66 -1.94 -14.43 5.57
CA PRO A 66 -0.96 -13.39 5.25
C PRO A 66 -0.67 -12.48 6.44
N THR A 67 0.61 -12.31 6.76
CA THR A 67 1.07 -11.35 7.77
C THR A 67 2.12 -10.42 7.18
N THR A 68 1.95 -9.13 7.41
CA THR A 68 2.84 -8.09 6.87
C THR A 68 3.38 -7.22 7.99
N ILE A 69 4.70 -7.03 8.02
CA ILE A 69 5.38 -6.04 8.86
C ILE A 69 6.01 -5.00 7.94
N THR A 70 5.68 -3.74 8.18
CA THR A 70 6.21 -2.62 7.41
C THR A 70 6.87 -1.63 8.33
N PHE A 71 8.12 -1.32 8.04
CA PHE A 71 8.84 -0.19 8.62
C PHE A 71 9.14 0.82 7.52
N SER A 72 8.81 2.09 7.75
CA SER A 72 9.17 3.18 6.83
C SER A 72 9.68 4.39 7.61
N ALA A 73 10.59 5.13 7.00
CA ALA A 73 11.14 6.35 7.57
C ALA A 73 11.37 7.34 6.44
N HIS A 74 10.94 8.59 6.59
CA HIS A 74 11.25 9.63 5.62
C HIS A 74 11.46 10.99 6.27
N SER A 75 12.27 11.82 5.63
CA SER A 75 12.59 13.16 6.12
C SER A 75 12.82 14.12 4.96
N PRO A 76 12.45 15.40 5.10
CA PRO A 76 12.96 16.45 4.23
C PRO A 76 14.45 16.63 4.49
N ILE A 77 15.23 16.80 3.43
CA ILE A 77 16.65 17.13 3.44
C ILE A 77 16.81 18.47 2.71
N GLY A 78 17.08 19.54 3.46
CA GLY A 78 17.02 20.90 2.93
C GLY A 78 15.57 21.33 2.63
N GLU A 79 15.37 22.14 1.60
CA GLU A 79 14.05 22.75 1.31
C GLU A 79 13.23 22.02 0.25
N LYS A 80 13.91 21.31 -0.67
CA LYS A 80 13.27 20.72 -1.86
C LYS A 80 13.47 19.22 -1.97
N VAL A 81 14.41 18.63 -1.25
CA VAL A 81 14.69 17.20 -1.35
C VAL A 81 14.03 16.46 -0.20
N GLY A 82 13.45 15.30 -0.48
CA GLY A 82 13.02 14.34 0.52
C GLY A 82 13.74 13.01 0.31
N LEU A 83 14.09 12.34 1.40
CA LEU A 83 14.59 10.98 1.38
C LEU A 83 13.67 10.09 2.19
N GLY A 84 13.47 8.86 1.70
CA GLY A 84 12.69 7.83 2.36
C GLY A 84 13.42 6.49 2.34
N LEU A 85 13.10 5.64 3.30
CA LEU A 85 13.52 4.26 3.38
C LEU A 85 12.30 3.44 3.81
N SER A 86 12.10 2.28 3.20
CA SER A 86 11.08 1.33 3.64
C SER A 86 11.60 -0.10 3.58
N ALA A 87 11.19 -0.89 4.56
CA ALA A 87 11.40 -2.32 4.64
C ALA A 87 10.04 -2.97 4.90
N ILE A 88 9.60 -3.84 4.00
CA ILE A 88 8.32 -4.54 4.09
C ILE A 88 8.64 -6.02 4.07
N LYS A 89 8.22 -6.74 5.11
CA LYS A 89 8.30 -8.19 5.16
C LYS A 89 6.88 -8.74 5.13
N ASP A 90 6.60 -9.56 4.12
CA ASP A 90 5.33 -10.23 3.95
C ASP A 90 5.53 -11.75 4.02
N GLU A 91 4.66 -12.43 4.74
CA GLU A 91 4.65 -13.89 4.85
C GLU A 91 3.25 -14.41 4.51
N LEU A 92 3.16 -15.23 3.46
CA LEU A 92 1.93 -15.88 3.01
C LEU A 92 2.22 -17.37 2.83
N GLY A 93 1.85 -18.17 3.85
CA GLY A 93 2.19 -19.58 3.91
C GLY A 93 3.69 -19.84 3.69
N PRO A 94 4.09 -20.64 2.69
CA PRO A 94 5.51 -20.95 2.44
C PRO A 94 6.28 -19.81 1.77
N VAL A 95 5.59 -18.77 1.29
CA VAL A 95 6.21 -17.65 0.56
C VAL A 95 6.55 -16.54 1.54
N LYS A 96 7.83 -16.14 1.55
CA LYS A 96 8.33 -15.00 2.30
C LYS A 96 8.93 -13.99 1.35
N GLU A 97 8.47 -12.77 1.44
CA GLU A 97 8.96 -11.67 0.63
C GLU A 97 9.48 -10.55 1.53
N THR A 98 10.69 -10.09 1.27
CA THR A 98 11.26 -8.93 1.94
C THR A 98 11.63 -7.89 0.91
N ASN A 99 10.97 -6.74 0.98
CA ASN A 99 11.20 -5.61 0.11
C ASN A 99 11.99 -4.54 0.87
N VAL A 100 13.08 -4.04 0.30
CA VAL A 100 13.87 -2.94 0.85
C VAL A 100 14.02 -1.84 -0.19
N PHE A 101 13.54 -0.64 0.12
CA PHE A 101 13.52 0.49 -0.80
C PHE A 101 14.13 1.75 -0.20
N VAL A 102 14.68 2.56 -1.09
CA VAL A 102 15.07 3.94 -0.86
C VAL A 102 14.28 4.83 -1.80
N ASP A 103 13.77 5.93 -1.28
CA ASP A 103 13.03 6.93 -2.02
C ASP A 103 13.81 8.24 -2.07
N PHE A 104 13.80 8.86 -3.24
CA PHE A 104 14.25 10.22 -3.44
C PHE A 104 13.09 11.04 -3.99
N SER A 105 12.81 12.19 -3.40
CA SER A 105 11.81 13.13 -3.90
C SER A 105 12.42 14.52 -4.12
N TYR A 106 11.91 15.21 -5.13
CA TYR A 106 12.22 16.61 -5.40
C TYR A 106 10.93 17.43 -5.51
N THR A 107 10.80 18.44 -4.65
CA THR A 107 9.64 19.29 -4.50
C THR A 107 9.81 20.59 -5.27
N LEU A 108 8.91 20.82 -6.21
CA LEU A 108 8.74 22.05 -6.99
C LEU A 108 7.65 22.91 -6.34
N GLN A 109 8.00 24.16 -6.03
CA GLN A 109 7.01 25.14 -5.56
C GLN A 109 6.24 25.68 -6.78
N MET A 110 4.95 25.36 -6.89
CA MET A 110 4.10 25.79 -8.01
C MET A 110 3.46 27.15 -7.75
N SER A 111 3.08 27.40 -6.50
CA SER A 111 2.53 28.67 -6.00
C SER A 111 2.83 28.77 -4.50
N THR A 112 2.48 29.86 -3.80
CA THR A 112 2.75 30.03 -2.37
C THR A 112 2.29 28.85 -1.49
N ASN A 113 1.13 28.26 -1.83
CA ASN A 113 0.50 27.21 -1.03
C ASN A 113 0.39 25.85 -1.74
N ILE A 114 0.99 25.69 -2.93
CA ILE A 114 0.90 24.47 -3.73
C ILE A 114 2.30 23.99 -4.10
N LYS A 115 2.57 22.73 -3.81
CA LYS A 115 3.83 22.05 -4.06
C LYS A 115 3.58 20.79 -4.89
N LEU A 116 4.43 20.54 -5.87
CA LEU A 116 4.47 19.31 -6.65
C LEU A 116 5.77 18.59 -6.34
N ALA A 117 5.71 17.43 -5.71
CA ALA A 117 6.84 16.55 -5.54
C ALA A 117 6.86 15.49 -6.65
N LEU A 118 8.05 15.22 -7.17
CA LEU A 118 8.33 14.09 -8.06
C LEU A 118 9.27 13.15 -7.32
N GLY A 119 9.02 11.86 -7.39
CA GLY A 119 9.74 10.85 -6.63
C GLY A 119 10.22 9.70 -7.48
N LEU A 120 11.38 9.17 -7.10
CA LEU A 120 11.96 7.94 -7.61
C LEU A 120 12.14 6.96 -6.45
N LYS A 121 11.84 5.70 -6.70
CA LYS A 121 12.06 4.57 -5.79
C LYS A 121 13.10 3.66 -6.41
N ALA A 122 14.01 3.15 -5.60
CA ALA A 122 14.92 2.09 -5.99
C ALA A 122 15.10 1.12 -4.82
N GLY A 123 15.24 -0.17 -5.13
CA GLY A 123 15.46 -1.17 -4.10
C GLY A 123 15.53 -2.58 -4.65
N ALA A 124 15.30 -3.54 -3.76
CA ALA A 124 15.29 -4.95 -4.11
C ALA A 124 14.23 -5.71 -3.30
N THR A 125 13.68 -6.72 -3.96
CA THR A 125 12.75 -7.69 -3.42
C THR A 125 13.49 -9.01 -3.26
N PHE A 126 13.57 -9.51 -2.03
CA PHE A 126 14.14 -10.80 -1.69
C PHE A 126 12.98 -11.79 -1.51
N HIS A 127 12.93 -12.80 -2.36
CA HIS A 127 11.86 -13.77 -2.41
C HIS A 127 12.39 -15.14 -1.98
N ASP A 128 11.77 -15.74 -0.96
CA ASP A 128 12.13 -17.04 -0.40
C ASP A 128 10.87 -17.91 -0.34
N VAL A 129 10.85 -19.01 -1.10
CA VAL A 129 9.75 -19.97 -1.13
C VAL A 129 10.21 -21.26 -0.48
N GLY A 130 9.66 -21.56 0.70
CA GLY A 130 9.89 -22.80 1.43
C GLY A 130 9.09 -23.96 0.82
N LEU A 131 9.62 -24.60 -0.21
CA LEU A 131 8.96 -25.74 -0.88
C LEU A 131 9.28 -27.09 -0.20
N ALA A 132 10.45 -27.22 0.44
CA ALA A 132 10.93 -28.48 1.00
C ALA A 132 10.22 -28.96 2.29
N ASP A 133 9.52 -28.06 2.99
CA ASP A 133 8.80 -28.37 4.24
C ASP A 133 7.28 -28.51 4.03
N LEU A 134 6.82 -28.58 2.78
CA LEU A 134 5.40 -28.72 2.44
C LEU A 134 4.92 -30.18 2.57
N ASP A 135 3.70 -30.36 3.06
CA ASP A 135 3.05 -31.67 3.12
C ASP A 135 2.49 -31.99 1.72
N LEU A 136 3.26 -32.73 0.93
CA LEU A 136 2.96 -32.99 -0.49
C LEU A 136 2.02 -34.18 -0.64
N GLN A 137 1.11 -34.12 -1.63
CA GLN A 137 0.32 -35.28 -2.03
C GLN A 137 1.16 -36.36 -2.74
N ASP A 138 2.24 -35.96 -3.43
CA ASP A 138 3.26 -36.84 -3.99
C ASP A 138 4.62 -36.53 -3.35
N PRO A 139 5.10 -37.36 -2.40
CA PRO A 139 6.39 -37.16 -1.73
C PRO A 139 7.61 -37.28 -2.65
N GLY A 140 7.44 -37.73 -3.90
CA GLY A 140 8.52 -37.94 -4.87
C GLY A 140 8.69 -36.83 -5.90
N ASP A 141 7.93 -35.74 -5.83
CA ASP A 141 7.98 -34.66 -6.82
C ASP A 141 9.29 -33.83 -6.66
N PRO A 142 10.22 -33.91 -7.63
CA PRO A 142 11.50 -33.20 -7.57
C PRO A 142 11.34 -31.67 -7.64
N PHE A 143 10.16 -31.14 -8.00
CA PHE A 143 9.91 -29.70 -8.00
C PHE A 143 9.92 -29.11 -6.58
N PHE A 144 9.57 -29.90 -5.57
CA PHE A 144 9.51 -29.47 -4.18
C PHE A 144 10.76 -29.85 -3.36
N SER A 145 11.82 -30.33 -4.01
CA SER A 145 13.02 -30.80 -3.31
C SER A 145 13.95 -29.67 -2.83
N GLU A 146 13.83 -28.46 -3.39
CA GLU A 146 14.68 -27.32 -3.05
C GLU A 146 13.87 -26.02 -2.86
N ASN A 147 14.29 -25.20 -1.90
CA ASN A 147 13.71 -23.88 -1.69
C ASN A 147 14.16 -22.91 -2.78
N ILE A 148 13.24 -22.06 -3.24
CA ILE A 148 13.55 -21.04 -4.25
C ILE A 148 13.94 -19.75 -3.56
N LYS A 149 15.14 -19.22 -3.87
CA LYS A 149 15.63 -17.94 -3.35
C LYS A 149 16.06 -17.03 -4.49
N ASN A 150 15.29 -15.99 -4.73
CA ASN A 150 15.55 -15.03 -5.80
C ASN A 150 15.66 -13.61 -5.24
N THR A 151 16.40 -12.76 -5.95
CA THR A 151 16.51 -11.33 -5.64
C THR A 151 16.21 -10.54 -6.90
N TYR A 152 15.24 -9.65 -6.80
CA TYR A 152 14.77 -8.85 -7.91
C TYR A 152 15.06 -7.38 -7.65
N PRO A 153 15.79 -6.69 -8.55
CA PRO A 153 15.89 -5.24 -8.47
C PRO A 153 14.54 -4.62 -8.79
N ASN A 154 14.25 -3.48 -8.17
CA ASN A 154 12.98 -2.78 -8.32
C ASN A 154 13.24 -1.28 -8.44
N ILE A 155 12.54 -0.65 -9.39
CA ILE A 155 12.52 0.80 -9.53
C ILE A 155 11.07 1.27 -9.64
N GLY A 156 10.82 2.48 -9.13
CA GLY A 156 9.50 3.09 -9.17
C GLY A 156 9.55 4.58 -9.34
N ALA A 157 8.40 5.16 -9.64
CA ALA A 157 8.24 6.59 -9.79
C ALA A 157 6.91 7.07 -9.21
N GLY A 158 6.86 8.34 -8.85
CA GLY A 158 5.64 8.95 -8.35
C GLY A 158 5.60 10.46 -8.56
N ALA A 159 4.40 11.00 -8.53
CA ALA A 159 4.11 12.41 -8.45
C ALA A 159 3.13 12.63 -7.29
N TYR A 160 3.32 13.72 -6.56
CA TYR A 160 2.50 14.08 -5.41
C TYR A 160 2.29 15.59 -5.37
N LEU A 161 1.09 16.02 -5.74
CA LEU A 161 0.65 17.41 -5.69
C LEU A 161 -0.08 17.64 -4.37
N TYR A 162 0.36 18.60 -3.57
CA TYR A 162 -0.24 18.87 -2.28
C TYR A 162 -0.24 20.35 -1.93
N GLY A 163 -1.25 20.74 -1.17
CA GLY A 163 -1.35 22.05 -0.54
C GLY A 163 -1.60 21.93 0.96
N ASP A 164 -2.09 23.00 1.58
CA ASP A 164 -2.34 23.03 3.02
C ASP A 164 -3.49 22.10 3.47
N ARG A 165 -4.42 21.77 2.57
CA ARG A 165 -5.65 21.01 2.90
C ARG A 165 -5.97 19.87 1.94
N PHE A 166 -5.18 19.64 0.91
CA PHE A 166 -5.48 18.62 -0.08
C PHE A 166 -4.21 17.96 -0.59
N TYR A 167 -4.37 16.76 -1.13
CA TYR A 167 -3.33 16.07 -1.87
C TYR A 167 -3.92 15.25 -3.01
N VAL A 168 -3.11 15.06 -4.04
CA VAL A 168 -3.34 14.16 -5.16
C VAL A 168 -2.01 13.47 -5.48
N GLY A 169 -2.01 12.15 -5.56
CA GLY A 169 -0.82 11.35 -5.81
C GLY A 169 -1.07 10.37 -6.94
N LEU A 170 -0.04 10.17 -7.78
CA LEU A 170 0.03 9.11 -8.78
C LEU A 170 1.37 8.41 -8.61
N SER A 171 1.39 7.08 -8.60
CA SER A 171 2.64 6.34 -8.45
C SER A 171 2.59 4.96 -9.08
N VAL A 172 3.78 4.49 -9.44
CA VAL A 172 4.08 3.11 -9.81
C VAL A 172 5.30 2.73 -8.96
N PRO A 173 5.10 2.17 -7.76
CA PRO A 173 6.19 1.89 -6.83
C PRO A 173 7.08 0.76 -7.33
N ASN A 174 6.55 -0.22 -8.08
CA ASN A 174 7.32 -1.21 -8.80
C ASN A 174 7.01 -1.18 -10.30
N MET A 175 8.01 -0.83 -11.11
CA MET A 175 7.93 -0.81 -12.57
C MET A 175 8.59 -2.02 -13.24
N LEU A 176 9.39 -2.79 -12.50
CA LEU A 176 10.11 -3.95 -13.03
C LEU A 176 9.26 -5.20 -12.86
N LYS A 177 8.83 -5.78 -13.97
CA LYS A 177 8.19 -7.09 -13.98
C LYS A 177 9.23 -8.16 -13.70
N SER A 178 9.17 -8.76 -12.53
CA SER A 178 9.98 -9.91 -12.16
C SER A 178 9.22 -11.19 -12.47
N VAL A 179 9.84 -12.10 -13.21
CA VAL A 179 9.28 -13.44 -13.45
C VAL A 179 9.81 -14.34 -12.34
N HIS A 180 8.91 -14.91 -11.55
CA HIS A 180 9.29 -15.71 -10.38
C HIS A 180 9.75 -17.14 -10.73
N LEU A 181 9.28 -17.69 -11.86
CA LEU A 181 9.62 -19.03 -12.33
C LEU A 181 9.82 -19.05 -13.85
N ASP A 182 10.98 -19.53 -14.31
CA ASP A 182 11.27 -19.83 -15.73
C ASP A 182 11.81 -21.27 -15.81
N GLU A 183 10.97 -22.19 -16.27
CA GLU A 183 11.39 -23.55 -16.64
C GLU A 183 10.98 -23.79 -18.10
N ASN A 184 11.96 -24.11 -18.95
CA ASN A 184 11.78 -24.40 -20.39
C ASN A 184 10.99 -23.32 -21.19
N GLY A 185 11.09 -22.04 -20.80
CA GLY A 185 10.44 -20.94 -21.51
C GLY A 185 8.97 -20.70 -21.14
N VAL A 186 8.45 -21.43 -20.14
CA VAL A 186 7.13 -21.17 -19.55
C VAL A 186 7.30 -20.34 -18.29
N LYS A 187 6.77 -19.12 -18.32
CA LYS A 187 6.87 -18.13 -17.24
C LYS A 187 5.70 -18.29 -16.28
N TYR A 188 5.96 -18.65 -15.03
CA TYR A 188 4.95 -18.68 -13.96
C TYR A 188 5.22 -17.57 -12.93
N GLY A 189 4.17 -16.91 -12.43
CA GLY A 189 4.26 -15.87 -11.40
C GLY A 189 4.99 -14.60 -11.86
N SER A 190 4.40 -13.84 -12.80
CA SER A 190 4.92 -12.50 -13.14
C SER A 190 4.42 -11.48 -12.13
N GLU A 191 5.35 -10.75 -11.51
CA GLU A 191 5.03 -9.51 -10.80
C GLU A 191 4.35 -8.54 -11.80
N THR A 192 3.21 -7.98 -11.42
CA THR A 192 2.45 -7.04 -12.25
C THR A 192 2.66 -5.63 -11.74
N ASN A 193 2.79 -4.67 -12.65
CA ASN A 193 2.98 -3.29 -12.28
C ASN A 193 1.68 -2.74 -11.70
N HIS A 194 1.69 -2.39 -10.41
CA HIS A 194 0.58 -1.74 -9.75
C HIS A 194 0.68 -0.22 -9.88
N TYR A 195 -0.39 0.38 -10.41
CA TYR A 195 -0.60 1.81 -10.52
C TYR A 195 -1.48 2.26 -9.37
N PHE A 196 -1.04 3.29 -8.65
CA PHE A 196 -1.77 3.88 -7.55
C PHE A 196 -2.15 5.31 -7.88
N ALA A 197 -3.42 5.63 -7.66
CA ALA A 197 -3.92 6.99 -7.66
C ALA A 197 -4.57 7.28 -6.32
N THR A 198 -4.16 8.36 -5.66
CA THR A 198 -4.68 8.74 -4.33
C THR A 198 -5.13 10.18 -4.36
N ALA A 199 -6.19 10.50 -3.63
CA ALA A 199 -6.60 11.87 -3.40
C ALA A 199 -7.24 12.02 -2.02
N GLY A 200 -7.14 13.19 -1.43
CA GLY A 200 -7.80 13.50 -0.17
C GLY A 200 -7.89 14.99 0.09
N TYR A 201 -8.85 15.35 0.96
CA TYR A 201 -9.07 16.74 1.36
C TYR A 201 -9.37 16.80 2.86
N VAL A 202 -8.84 17.79 3.57
CA VAL A 202 -9.08 18.03 5.00
C VAL A 202 -9.99 19.25 5.15
N PHE A 203 -11.23 18.98 5.56
CA PHE A 203 -12.21 20.00 5.94
C PHE A 203 -12.01 20.38 7.41
N GLN A 204 -11.69 21.64 7.67
CA GLN A 204 -11.71 22.21 9.02
C GLN A 204 -13.16 22.62 9.34
N MET A 205 -13.89 21.78 10.07
CA MET A 205 -15.30 22.02 10.39
C MET A 205 -15.47 22.95 11.60
N SER A 206 -14.54 22.87 12.56
CA SER A 206 -14.37 23.82 13.67
C SER A 206 -12.91 23.77 14.15
N ASP A 207 -12.50 24.61 15.09
CA ASP A 207 -11.12 24.60 15.61
C ASP A 207 -10.68 23.23 16.16
N ASN A 208 -11.62 22.45 16.70
CA ASN A 208 -11.37 21.16 17.32
C ASN A 208 -11.88 19.96 16.51
N PHE A 209 -12.34 20.16 15.27
CA PHE A 209 -12.90 19.09 14.46
C PHE A 209 -12.48 19.22 12.99
N LYS A 210 -11.76 18.19 12.51
CA LYS A 210 -11.34 18.06 11.11
C LYS A 210 -11.94 16.77 10.53
N LEU A 211 -12.39 16.85 9.28
CA LEU A 211 -12.91 15.71 8.54
C LEU A 211 -12.08 15.50 7.27
N LYS A 212 -11.63 14.27 7.03
CA LYS A 212 -10.80 13.89 5.89
C LYS A 212 -11.43 12.75 5.12
N PRO A 213 -12.18 13.04 4.04
CA PRO A 213 -12.39 12.05 3.00
C PRO A 213 -11.10 11.82 2.19
N SER A 214 -10.82 10.56 1.88
CA SER A 214 -9.78 10.18 0.94
C SER A 214 -10.18 8.98 0.10
N VAL A 215 -9.59 8.88 -1.08
CA VAL A 215 -9.78 7.75 -1.99
C VAL A 215 -8.43 7.25 -2.48
N MET A 216 -8.33 5.95 -2.68
CA MET A 216 -7.22 5.31 -3.39
C MET A 216 -7.80 4.38 -4.45
N VAL A 217 -7.21 4.42 -5.64
CA VAL A 217 -7.46 3.47 -6.73
C VAL A 217 -6.16 2.73 -6.99
N LYS A 218 -6.20 1.41 -6.90
CA LYS A 218 -5.11 0.50 -7.27
C LYS A 218 -5.53 -0.24 -8.54
N SER A 219 -4.70 -0.20 -9.56
CA SER A 219 -4.94 -0.86 -10.84
C SER A 219 -3.69 -1.61 -11.29
N ALA A 220 -3.86 -2.78 -11.90
CA ALA A 220 -2.81 -3.49 -12.61
C ALA A 220 -3.37 -3.96 -13.97
N PHE A 221 -2.50 -4.12 -14.97
CA PHE A 221 -2.94 -4.43 -16.34
C PHE A 221 -3.80 -5.69 -16.45
N ASP A 222 -3.52 -6.67 -15.60
CA ASP A 222 -4.11 -8.01 -15.65
C ASP A 222 -4.94 -8.33 -14.39
N ALA A 223 -5.29 -7.31 -13.58
CA ALA A 223 -6.05 -7.51 -12.34
C ALA A 223 -7.25 -6.54 -12.22
N PRO A 224 -8.32 -6.93 -11.50
CA PRO A 224 -9.43 -6.04 -11.20
C PRO A 224 -8.96 -4.76 -10.52
N VAL A 225 -9.58 -3.63 -10.89
CA VAL A 225 -9.34 -2.35 -10.21
C VAL A 225 -9.89 -2.43 -8.79
N SER A 226 -9.05 -2.07 -7.82
CA SER A 226 -9.44 -1.95 -6.41
C SER A 226 -9.62 -0.47 -6.05
N VAL A 227 -10.70 -0.16 -5.34
CA VAL A 227 -11.05 1.21 -4.93
C VAL A 227 -11.32 1.23 -3.43
N ASP A 228 -10.53 2.05 -2.72
CA ASP A 228 -10.62 2.25 -1.28
C ASP A 228 -11.15 3.67 -1.02
N ALA A 229 -12.33 3.77 -0.41
CA ALA A 229 -12.91 5.03 0.03
C ALA A 229 -12.84 5.12 1.55
N ASN A 230 -12.30 6.24 2.06
CA ASN A 230 -12.04 6.42 3.49
C ASN A 230 -12.59 7.76 3.96
N LEU A 231 -13.05 7.77 5.21
CA LEU A 231 -13.50 8.98 5.90
C LEU A 231 -12.97 8.97 7.32
N ASN A 232 -12.11 9.92 7.65
CA ASN A 232 -11.51 10.08 8.99
C ASN A 232 -11.96 11.39 9.64
N ALA A 233 -12.42 11.30 10.88
CA ALA A 233 -12.81 12.40 11.75
C ALA A 233 -11.77 12.55 12.85
N LEU A 234 -11.08 13.70 12.90
CA LEU A 234 -10.09 14.04 13.91
C LEU A 234 -10.64 15.09 14.87
N PHE A 235 -10.60 14.78 16.16
CA PHE A 235 -11.09 15.60 17.27
C PHE A 235 -9.92 16.08 18.12
N TYR A 236 -9.88 17.38 18.39
CA TYR A 236 -8.88 18.06 19.23
C TYR A 236 -7.42 17.76 18.85
N ASP A 237 -7.17 17.45 17.57
CA ASP A 237 -5.87 17.00 17.07
C ASP A 237 -5.27 15.81 17.85
N ARG A 238 -6.14 15.00 18.48
CA ARG A 238 -5.74 13.87 19.32
C ARG A 238 -6.46 12.58 18.99
N PHE A 239 -7.78 12.60 18.95
CA PHE A 239 -8.57 11.39 18.78
C PHE A 239 -9.12 11.30 17.37
N GLU A 240 -8.90 10.17 16.72
CA GLU A 240 -9.34 9.94 15.36
C GLU A 240 -10.28 8.74 15.30
N LEU A 241 -11.39 8.90 14.59
CA LEU A 241 -12.28 7.82 14.19
C LEU A 241 -12.39 7.80 12.69
N GLY A 242 -12.33 6.62 12.08
CA GLY A 242 -12.47 6.49 10.64
C GLY A 242 -13.33 5.31 10.24
N ALA A 243 -13.85 5.40 9.03
CA ALA A 243 -14.49 4.30 8.34
C ALA A 243 -13.84 4.16 6.96
N SER A 244 -13.67 2.92 6.52
CA SER A 244 -13.21 2.58 5.17
C SER A 244 -14.19 1.64 4.49
N TYR A 245 -14.25 1.75 3.18
CA TYR A 245 -14.91 0.77 2.33
C TYR A 245 -13.99 0.47 1.15
N ARG A 246 -13.59 -0.78 1.03
CA ARG A 246 -12.90 -1.32 -0.14
C ARG A 246 -13.91 -2.05 -1.00
N LEU A 247 -14.07 -1.58 -2.23
CA LEU A 247 -15.03 -2.11 -3.18
C LEU A 247 -14.82 -3.63 -3.36
N ASP A 248 -15.91 -4.39 -3.20
CA ASP A 248 -15.97 -5.84 -3.35
C ASP A 248 -15.04 -6.65 -2.41
N ASP A 249 -14.49 -6.03 -1.36
CA ASP A 249 -13.60 -6.68 -0.41
C ASP A 249 -14.08 -6.54 1.05
N SER A 250 -14.10 -5.31 1.60
CA SER A 250 -14.23 -5.13 3.04
C SER A 250 -14.80 -3.78 3.47
N PHE A 251 -15.42 -3.77 4.67
CA PHE A 251 -15.73 -2.56 5.43
C PHE A 251 -14.83 -2.49 6.65
N SER A 252 -14.25 -1.33 6.91
CA SER A 252 -13.30 -1.17 8.01
C SER A 252 -13.69 -0.08 8.99
N GLY A 253 -13.44 -0.34 10.27
CA GLY A 253 -13.45 0.65 11.34
C GLY A 253 -12.02 1.02 11.72
N LEU A 254 -11.75 2.30 11.91
CA LEU A 254 -10.45 2.82 12.29
C LEU A 254 -10.56 3.64 13.57
N VAL A 255 -9.59 3.48 14.45
CA VAL A 255 -9.40 4.34 15.62
C VAL A 255 -7.95 4.74 15.73
N GLY A 256 -7.69 6.02 15.99
CA GLY A 256 -6.35 6.57 16.14
C GLY A 256 -6.26 7.48 17.35
N PHE A 257 -5.07 7.52 17.95
CA PHE A 257 -4.77 8.40 19.06
C PHE A 257 -3.38 9.01 18.93
N GLN A 258 -3.30 10.33 18.96
CA GLN A 258 -2.08 11.11 19.11
C GLN A 258 -1.73 11.15 20.61
N VAL A 259 -0.95 10.18 21.07
CA VAL A 259 -0.56 10.04 22.49
C VAL A 259 0.27 11.25 22.94
N THR A 260 1.20 11.67 22.08
CA THR A 260 2.01 12.88 22.23
C THR A 260 2.10 13.56 20.86
N PRO A 261 2.54 14.83 20.75
CA PRO A 261 2.73 15.49 19.44
C PRO A 261 3.66 14.73 18.48
N ASN A 262 4.47 13.81 19.00
CA ASN A 262 5.43 13.00 18.26
C ASN A 262 4.94 11.57 18.04
N ILE A 263 3.99 11.06 18.83
CA ILE A 263 3.59 9.64 18.82
C ILE A 263 2.11 9.51 18.48
N ARG A 264 1.83 8.78 17.39
CA ARG A 264 0.48 8.36 17.01
C ARG A 264 0.39 6.84 17.00
N ILE A 265 -0.69 6.31 17.55
CA ILE A 265 -1.04 4.90 17.47
C ILE A 265 -2.38 4.81 16.75
N GLY A 266 -2.51 3.86 15.83
CA GLY A 266 -3.76 3.58 15.14
C GLY A 266 -4.03 2.08 15.11
N TYR A 267 -5.31 1.74 15.09
CA TYR A 267 -5.79 0.39 14.91
C TYR A 267 -6.93 0.42 13.90
N ALA A 268 -6.90 -0.52 12.97
CA ALA A 268 -7.98 -0.76 12.02
C ALA A 268 -8.43 -2.22 12.10
N TYR A 269 -9.74 -2.40 11.98
CA TYR A 269 -10.39 -3.69 11.88
C TYR A 269 -11.13 -3.73 10.55
N ASP A 270 -10.80 -4.70 9.71
CA ASP A 270 -11.47 -4.92 8.43
C ASP A 270 -12.42 -6.10 8.59
N HIS A 271 -13.70 -5.88 8.30
CA HIS A 271 -14.66 -6.95 8.13
C HIS A 271 -14.74 -7.34 6.66
N VAL A 272 -14.35 -8.57 6.35
CA VAL A 272 -14.31 -9.09 4.98
C VAL A 272 -15.73 -9.46 4.54
N VAL A 273 -16.18 -8.88 3.44
CA VAL A 273 -17.51 -9.12 2.85
C VAL A 273 -17.43 -9.94 1.57
N SER A 274 -16.25 -10.03 0.97
CA SER A 274 -15.95 -10.88 -0.20
C SER A 274 -16.15 -12.37 0.07
N ASP A 275 -16.03 -13.18 -0.98
CA ASP A 275 -16.25 -14.64 -0.94
C ASP A 275 -15.33 -15.38 0.04
N ILE A 276 -14.22 -14.76 0.47
CA ILE A 276 -13.24 -15.29 1.43
C ILE A 276 -13.76 -15.23 2.88
N LYS A 277 -14.87 -14.53 3.15
CA LYS A 277 -15.44 -14.37 4.51
C LYS A 277 -15.67 -15.67 5.29
N THR A 278 -15.85 -16.79 4.60
CA THR A 278 -16.08 -18.11 5.20
C THR A 278 -14.85 -18.70 5.85
N VAL A 279 -13.65 -18.26 5.44
CA VAL A 279 -12.36 -18.77 5.91
C VAL A 279 -11.56 -17.70 6.67
N GLY A 280 -11.73 -16.42 6.30
CA GLY A 280 -11.04 -15.28 6.91
C GLY A 280 -11.98 -14.09 7.12
N PRO A 281 -12.79 -14.07 8.18
CA PRO A 281 -13.87 -13.08 8.34
C PRO A 281 -13.37 -11.67 8.70
N ALA A 282 -12.11 -11.53 9.13
CA ALA A 282 -11.58 -10.27 9.62
C ALA A 282 -10.10 -10.09 9.29
N SER A 283 -9.64 -8.84 9.25
CA SER A 283 -8.22 -8.48 9.27
C SER A 283 -7.96 -7.42 10.35
N HIS A 284 -6.77 -7.46 10.93
CA HIS A 284 -6.35 -6.55 11.99
C HIS A 284 -5.10 -5.79 11.54
N GLU A 285 -5.08 -4.48 11.76
CA GLU A 285 -3.93 -3.65 11.41
C GLU A 285 -3.61 -2.69 12.54
N VAL A 286 -2.35 -2.68 12.97
CA VAL A 286 -1.82 -1.77 13.99
C VAL A 286 -0.75 -0.90 13.35
N ILE A 287 -0.83 0.41 13.58
CA ILE A 287 0.17 1.37 13.11
C ILE A 287 0.70 2.20 14.28
N LEU A 288 1.99 2.45 14.28
CA LEU A 288 2.68 3.36 15.17
C LEU A 288 3.48 4.35 14.32
N THR A 289 3.27 5.64 14.54
CA THR A 289 4.06 6.70 13.89
C THR A 289 4.81 7.50 14.95
N PHE A 290 6.08 7.76 14.68
CA PHE A 290 6.98 8.58 15.49
C PHE A 290 7.56 9.72 14.65
N ASP A 291 7.19 10.95 14.96
CA ASP A 291 7.60 12.17 14.26
C ASP A 291 8.64 12.94 15.09
N VAL A 292 9.81 13.23 14.51
CA VAL A 292 10.87 14.06 15.10
C VAL A 292 10.98 15.39 14.36
N PHE A 293 10.76 16.49 15.07
CA PHE A 293 10.81 17.85 14.51
C PHE A 293 12.20 18.47 14.72
N PHE A 294 12.92 18.74 13.64
CA PHE A 294 14.30 19.27 13.71
C PHE A 294 14.39 20.78 13.95
N LYS A 295 13.31 21.53 13.71
CA LYS A 295 13.25 22.98 13.94
C LYS A 295 11.97 23.34 14.70
N PRO A 296 12.03 24.05 15.84
CA PRO A 296 10.85 24.51 16.57
C PRO A 296 10.12 25.70 15.89
N ARG A 297 10.31 25.93 14.58
CA ARG A 297 9.68 27.06 13.90
C ARG A 297 8.19 26.80 13.72
N ILE A 298 7.40 27.50 14.54
CA ILE A 298 5.93 27.63 14.51
C ILE A 298 5.27 26.26 14.38
N LEU A 299 4.80 25.71 15.51
CA LEU A 299 3.96 24.52 15.59
C LEU A 299 2.70 24.68 14.71
N ARG A 300 2.83 24.52 13.39
CA ARG A 300 1.71 24.18 12.52
C ARG A 300 1.31 22.77 12.93
N SER A 301 0.01 22.56 13.14
CA SER A 301 -0.56 21.22 13.36
C SER A 301 0.10 20.25 12.39
N PRO A 302 0.59 19.08 12.87
CA PRO A 302 1.05 18.02 11.98
C PRO A 302 0.04 17.82 10.86
N ARG A 303 0.52 17.69 9.63
CA ARG A 303 -0.38 17.51 8.49
C ARG A 303 -1.17 16.23 8.72
N PHE A 304 -2.47 16.34 8.54
CA PHE A 304 -3.39 15.22 8.70
C PHE A 304 -3.41 14.32 7.44
N PHE A 305 -2.28 14.14 6.77
CA PHE A 305 -2.00 13.26 5.64
C PHE A 305 -0.52 13.37 5.28
#